data_AF-A0A1A8C011-F1
#
_entry.id   AF-A0A1A8C011-F1
#
_cell.length_a   1.000
_cell.length_b   1.000
_cell.length_c   1.000
_cell.angle_alpha   90.00
_cell.angle_beta   90.00
_cell.angle_gamma   90.00
#
_symmetry.space_group_name_H-M   'P 1'
#
loop_
_entity.id
_entity.type
_entity.pdbx_description
1 polymer ?
#
loop_
_entity_poly.entity_id
_entity_poly.type
_entity_poly.pdbx_seq_one_letter_code
_entity_poly.pdbx_strand_id
1 'polypeptide(L)' 'LATAFDALKKVGVIHTDVKTNNIMLVDQTIKPLQVKLIDFGLSVFTKDAKSIRVIQVLCYK' A
#
# COMPACT_ATOMS: atom_id res chain seq x y z
N LEU A 1 3.37 -7.86 -0.62
CA LEU A 1 2.47 -6.70 -0.79
C LEU A 1 1.23 -6.78 0.10
N ALA A 2 0.52 -7.92 0.16
CA ALA A 2 -0.63 -8.10 1.06
C ALA A 2 -0.35 -7.70 2.52
N THR A 3 0.81 -8.10 3.07
CA THR A 3 1.25 -7.71 4.43
C THR A 3 1.33 -6.18 4.61
N ALA A 4 1.75 -5.43 3.59
CA ALA A 4 1.79 -3.98 3.65
C ALA A 4 0.38 -3.40 3.68
N PHE A 5 -0.53 -3.93 2.85
CA PHE A 5 -1.93 -3.50 2.85
C PHE A 5 -2.65 -3.82 4.16
N ASP A 6 -2.38 -4.97 4.78
CA ASP A 6 -2.89 -5.29 6.10
C ASP A 6 -2.37 -4.31 7.17
N ALA A 7 -1.10 -3.93 7.08
CA ALA A 7 -0.54 -2.91 7.98
C ALA A 7 -1.22 -1.55 7.77
N LEU A 8 -1.39 -1.10 6.52
CA LEU A 8 -2.11 0.15 6.20
C LEU A 8 -3.55 0.14 6.74
N LYS A 9 -4.27 -0.96 6.56
CA LYS A 9 -5.62 -1.15 7.10
C LYS A 9 -5.64 -1.03 8.62
N LYS A 10 -4.69 -1.65 9.31
CA LYS A 10 -4.58 -1.59 10.79
C LYS A 10 -4.33 -0.19 11.30
N VAL A 11 -3.52 0.62 10.60
CA VAL A 11 -3.22 2.01 10.98
C VAL A 11 -4.23 3.02 10.42
N GLY A 12 -5.23 2.55 9.66
CA GLY A 12 -6.27 3.40 9.10
C GLY A 12 -5.77 4.36 8.00
N VAL A 13 -4.75 3.96 7.23
CA VAL A 13 -4.21 4.73 6.10
C VAL A 13 -4.60 4.07 4.79
N ILE A 14 -4.88 4.89 3.78
CA ILE A 14 -5.13 4.48 2.40
C ILE A 14 -4.04 5.08 1.53
N HIS A 15 -3.35 4.27 0.72
CA HIS A 15 -2.24 4.75 -0.12
C HIS A 15 -2.68 5.59 -1.33
N THR A 16 -3.87 5.30 -1.88
CA THR A 16 -4.54 5.93 -3.05
C THR A 16 -3.80 5.89 -4.41
N ASP A 17 -2.51 5.60 -4.46
CA ASP A 17 -1.70 5.56 -5.69
C ASP A 17 -0.84 4.28 -5.78
N VAL A 18 -1.49 3.11 -5.69
CA VAL A 18 -0.80 1.82 -5.80
C VAL A 18 -0.53 1.52 -7.27
N LYS A 19 0.75 1.51 -7.65
CA LYS A 19 1.26 1.16 -8.99
C LYS A 19 2.63 0.52 -8.87
N THR A 20 3.08 -0.18 -9.91
CA THR A 20 4.38 -0.88 -9.92
C THR A 20 5.56 0.05 -9.61
N ASN A 21 5.51 1.30 -10.07
CA ASN A 21 6.55 2.30 -9.79
C ASN A 21 6.66 2.66 -8.31
N ASN A 22 5.59 2.46 -7.53
CA ASN A 22 5.55 2.71 -6.09
C ASN A 22 5.85 1.44 -5.27
N ILE A 23 6.33 0.38 -5.91
CA ILE A 23 6.78 -0.85 -5.26
C ILE A 23 8.27 -1.00 -5.51
N MET A 24 9.07 -0.88 -4.45
CA MET A 24 10.52 -1.09 -4.50
C MET A 24 10.87 -2.52 -4.10
N LEU A 25 11.78 -3.14 -4.87
CA LEU A 25 12.50 -4.33 -4.43
C LEU A 25 13.56 -3.90 -3.40
N VAL A 26 13.58 -4.60 -2.27
CA VAL A 26 14.72 -4.50 -1.35
C VAL A 26 15.92 -5.19 -2.01
N ASP A 27 17.14 -4.95 -1.52
CA ASP A 27 18.31 -5.71 -1.95
C ASP A 27 18.01 -7.21 -1.97
N GLN A 28 17.95 -7.78 -3.18
CA GLN A 28 17.53 -9.16 -3.40
C GLN A 28 18.63 -10.17 -3.05
N THR A 29 19.88 -9.72 -2.92
CA THR A 29 21.00 -10.56 -2.47
C THR A 29 20.91 -10.82 -0.97
N ILE A 30 20.46 -9.81 -0.20
CA ILE A 30 20.34 -9.89 1.26
C ILE A 30 18.94 -10.35 1.67
N LYS A 31 17.89 -9.89 0.96
CA LYS A 31 16.47 -10.12 1.30
C LYS A 31 15.67 -10.47 0.04
N PRO A 32 15.84 -11.69 -0.49
CA PRO A 32 15.14 -12.13 -1.69
C PRO A 32 13.63 -12.05 -1.51
N LEU A 33 12.94 -11.64 -2.58
CA LEU A 33 11.49 -11.49 -2.68
C LEU A 33 10.88 -10.44 -1.74
N GLN A 34 11.69 -9.72 -0.96
CA GLN A 34 11.20 -8.65 -0.12
C GLN A 34 10.94 -7.38 -0.95
N VAL A 35 9.75 -6.81 -0.78
CA VAL A 35 9.32 -5.56 -1.41
C VAL A 35 8.83 -4.56 -0.38
N LYS A 36 8.93 -3.28 -0.71
CA LYS A 36 8.41 -2.16 0.07
C LYS A 36 7.46 -1.32 -0.78
N LEU A 37 6.33 -0.96 -0.21
CA LEU A 37 5.45 0.05 -0.79
C LEU A 37 6.01 1.44 -0.42
N ILE A 38 6.12 2.33 -1.39
CA ILE A 38 6.71 3.67 -1.25
C ILE A 38 5.78 4.74 -1.82
N ASP A 39 6.12 6.00 -1.55
CA ASP A 39 5.42 7.19 -2.02
C ASP A 39 4.00 7.37 -1.46
N PHE A 40 3.95 7.87 -0.22
CA PHE A 40 2.71 8.18 0.48
C PHE A 40 2.20 9.61 0.21
N GLY A 41 2.72 10.31 -0.81
CA GLY A 41 2.40 11.71 -1.07
C GLY A 41 0.91 12.00 -1.31
N LEU A 42 0.16 11.00 -1.78
CA LEU A 42 -1.29 11.08 -2.00
C LEU A 42 -2.12 10.35 -0.93
N SER A 43 -1.46 9.74 0.06
CA SER A 43 -2.14 8.92 1.05
C SER A 43 -3.07 9.74 1.94
N VAL A 44 -4.17 9.12 2.35
CA VAL A 44 -5.18 9.73 3.21
C VAL A 44 -5.51 8.84 4.39
N PHE A 45 -5.93 9.42 5.51
CA PHE A 45 -6.52 8.64 6.57
C PHE A 45 -7.93 8.19 6.18
N THR A 46 -8.28 6.98 6.57
CA THR A 46 -9.60 6.38 6.38
C THR A 46 -10.74 7.27 6.90
N LYS A 47 -10.54 7.97 8.02
CA LYS A 47 -11.51 8.92 8.59
C LYS A 47 -11.76 10.16 7.73
N ASP A 48 -10.78 10.55 6.92
CA ASP A 48 -10.81 11.76 6.08
C ASP A 48 -11.22 11.44 4.64
N ALA A 49 -11.31 10.15 4.30
CA ALA A 49 -11.71 9.70 2.98
C ALA A 49 -13.23 9.86 2.76
N LYS A 50 -13.65 10.64 1.75
CA LYS A 50 -15.06 10.72 1.35
C LYS A 50 -15.54 9.37 0.81
N SER A 51 -16.50 8.78 1.52
CA SER A 51 -17.06 7.43 1.34
C SER A 51 -17.85 7.23 0.04
N ILE A 52 -17.17 7.23 -1.12
CA ILE A 52 -17.86 6.99 -2.41
C ILE A 52 -17.24 5.83 -3.22
N ARG A 53 -16.02 5.35 -2.93
CA ARG A 53 -15.41 4.22 -3.68
C ARG A 53 -14.56 3.31 -2.81
N VAL A 54 -14.36 2.08 -3.25
CA VAL A 54 -13.30 1.20 -2.76
C VAL A 54 -11.96 1.82 -3.17
N ILE A 55 -11.27 2.47 -2.23
CA ILE A 55 -10.04 3.23 -2.48
C ILE A 55 -8.80 2.30 -2.43
N GLN A 56 -8.95 1.09 -1.89
CA GLN A 56 -7.88 0.10 -1.80
C GLN A 56 -8.38 -1.27 -2.24
N VAL A 57 -7.61 -1.95 -3.08
CA VAL A 57 -7.92 -3.29 -3.58
C VAL A 57 -8.00 -4.26 -2.39
N LEU A 58 -9.18 -4.86 -2.17
CA LEU A 58 -9.44 -5.75 -1.03
C LEU A 58 -8.66 -7.07 -1.14
N CYS A 59 -8.35 -7.52 -2.36
CA CYS A 59 -7.48 -8.66 -2.64
C CYS A 59 -7.14 -8.69 -4.14
N TYR A 60 -5.96 -9.21 -4.49
CA TYR A 60 -5.74 -9.82 -5.81
C TYR A 60 -6.08 -11.32 -5.64
N LYS A 61 -7.03 -11.84 -6.43
CA LYS A 61 -7.27 -13.29 -6.55
C LYS A 61 -6.38 -13.86 -7.63
#